data_AF-A0A8H6L980-F1
#
_entry.id   AF-A0A8H6L980-F1
#
_cell.length_a   1.000
_cell.length_b   1.000
_cell.length_c   1.000
_cell.angle_alpha   90.00
_cell.angle_beta   90.00
_cell.angle_gamma   90.00
#
_symmetry.space_group_name_H-M   'P 1'
#
loop_
_entity.id
_entity.type
_entity.pdbx_description
1 polymer ?
#
loop_
_entity_poly.entity_id
_entity_poly.type
_entity_poly.pdbx_seq_one_letter_code
_entity_poly.pdbx_strand_id
1 'polypeptide(L)'
;MAGDEIKPQAHPPLKIPQSDATVEVSTINTTTDIVVPAKAFVEPVQNGHEYMNMPTFAFLIENKKLGKTIMFDLGCRKDWWNHSPGSYASVKNGIPGLNIPKNVNEILREGGVDDKKIDAVVWSHWHWDHTGDLSLFPHSTDLYVGPGFKENFMPGYPTNKDCPVLDEDFKGRAVHEVSFDTNDKIGAFPSHDLFGDGSFYILDVPGHAIGHISGLARTTSDTFVFLGGDICHFGGSYRPTVYAPMPGTIPSSVPLDRRLPSPCPCSFFAGSHHDPENLRTSAFYNVTQEPGGWYVDPPTAQKSVKRLEVFDADENVFVCVAHDGGLIPVVDWFPNGTINDWKKKGWKERSQWGFLNELPVDGQPGRPWIAPGLVKEGKVMSKEELRVVDLNVPFVETSDSSLRLSNGFYFLFVPEQWLWIFVANSFIYCGETDSAVLWLAVGFNADMCEASGRGELVGSEAW
;
A
#
# COMPACT_ATOMS: atom_id res chain seq x y z
N MET A 1 -34.67 18.58 -2.57
CA MET A 1 -34.31 20.00 -2.77
C MET A 1 -32.82 20.03 -3.03
N ALA A 2 -32.36 20.69 -4.10
CA ALA A 2 -30.94 20.93 -4.30
C ALA A 2 -30.45 21.72 -3.08
N GLY A 3 -29.72 21.09 -2.17
CA GLY A 3 -29.23 21.77 -0.97
C GLY A 3 -28.32 22.92 -1.38
N ASP A 4 -28.43 24.05 -0.68
CA ASP A 4 -27.68 25.27 -0.96
C ASP A 4 -26.18 24.98 -1.20
N GLU A 5 -25.57 25.70 -2.14
CA GLU A 5 -24.13 25.59 -2.39
C GLU A 5 -23.35 25.99 -1.12
N ILE A 6 -22.48 25.09 -0.64
CA ILE A 6 -21.59 25.38 0.47
C ILE A 6 -20.38 26.10 -0.11
N LYS A 7 -20.17 27.36 0.31
CA LYS A 7 -18.98 28.10 -0.09
C LYS A 7 -17.75 27.49 0.61
N PRO A 8 -16.70 27.10 -0.12
CA PRO A 8 -15.46 26.63 0.47
C PRO A 8 -14.85 27.67 1.42
N GLN A 9 -14.33 27.23 2.56
CA GLN A 9 -13.52 28.08 3.43
C GLN A 9 -12.14 28.31 2.81
N ALA A 10 -11.52 29.46 3.11
CA ALA A 10 -10.14 29.71 2.70
C ALA A 10 -9.19 28.78 3.45
N HIS A 11 -8.32 28.07 2.73
CA HIS A 11 -7.27 27.24 3.34
C HIS A 11 -6.02 28.07 3.66
N PRO A 12 -5.18 27.64 4.63
CA PRO A 12 -3.88 28.25 4.86
C PRO A 12 -2.97 28.21 3.61
N PRO A 13 -2.10 29.20 3.37
CA PRO A 13 -1.23 29.20 2.20
C PRO A 13 -0.15 28.12 2.30
N LEU A 14 0.16 27.46 1.17
CA LEU A 14 1.20 26.43 1.08
C LEU A 14 2.63 26.99 1.13
N LYS A 15 2.83 28.28 0.82
CA LYS A 15 4.16 28.94 0.86
C LYS A 15 5.25 28.20 0.05
N ILE A 16 4.91 27.70 -1.13
CA ILE A 16 5.87 27.03 -2.01
C ILE A 16 6.91 28.06 -2.49
N PRO A 17 8.23 27.79 -2.40
CA PRO A 17 9.25 28.68 -2.92
C PRO A 17 9.05 28.99 -4.42
N GLN A 18 9.36 30.22 -4.83
CA GLN A 18 9.26 30.62 -6.23
C GLN A 18 10.38 29.96 -7.05
N SER A 19 10.02 29.37 -8.19
CA SER A 19 10.95 28.85 -9.19
C SER A 19 10.24 28.68 -10.53
N ASP A 20 10.99 28.87 -11.62
CA ASP A 20 10.55 28.58 -12.98
C ASP A 20 10.99 27.17 -13.45
N ALA A 21 11.70 26.41 -12.61
CA ALA A 21 12.15 25.06 -12.94
C ALA A 21 11.01 24.06 -12.77
N THR A 22 10.80 23.23 -13.79
CA THR A 22 9.70 22.25 -13.83
C THR A 22 10.22 20.85 -14.14
N VAL A 23 9.46 19.84 -13.72
CA VAL A 23 9.64 18.45 -14.14
C VAL A 23 8.48 17.99 -15.01
N GLU A 24 8.76 17.08 -15.94
CA GLU A 24 7.74 16.29 -16.61
C GLU A 24 7.40 15.07 -15.76
N VAL A 25 6.12 14.79 -15.57
CA VAL A 25 5.66 13.70 -14.71
C VAL A 25 4.75 12.78 -15.51
N SER A 26 5.06 11.48 -15.55
CA SER A 26 4.21 10.46 -16.15
C SER A 26 3.65 9.56 -15.06
N THR A 27 2.33 9.32 -15.07
CA THR A 27 1.68 8.41 -14.13
C THR A 27 1.74 6.99 -14.68
N ILE A 28 2.30 6.07 -13.89
CA ILE A 28 2.44 4.65 -14.23
C ILE A 28 1.42 3.86 -13.40
N ASN A 29 0.54 3.13 -14.07
CA ASN A 29 -0.19 2.04 -13.43
C ASN A 29 0.80 0.88 -13.26
N THR A 30 1.18 0.56 -12.03
CA THR A 30 2.22 -0.46 -11.75
C THR A 30 1.70 -1.88 -11.99
N THR A 31 0.42 -2.03 -12.32
CA THR A 31 -0.31 -3.28 -12.43
C THR A 31 -0.39 -4.06 -11.12
N THR A 32 0.02 -3.45 -10.00
CA THR A 32 -0.20 -4.00 -8.66
C THR A 32 -1.63 -3.66 -8.26
N ASP A 33 -2.52 -4.65 -8.35
CA ASP A 33 -3.91 -4.56 -7.93
C ASP A 33 -4.08 -5.32 -6.62
N ILE A 34 -4.46 -4.62 -5.55
CA ILE A 34 -4.57 -5.16 -4.19
C ILE A 34 -6.01 -5.06 -3.70
N VAL A 35 -6.48 -6.09 -3.01
CA VAL A 35 -7.71 -6.04 -2.22
C VAL A 35 -7.33 -6.23 -0.77
N VAL A 36 -7.72 -5.30 0.09
CA VAL A 36 -7.34 -5.31 1.51
C VAL A 36 -8.55 -5.23 2.45
N PRO A 37 -8.47 -5.73 3.68
CA PRO A 37 -9.51 -5.52 4.69
C PRO A 37 -9.54 -4.04 5.12
N ALA A 38 -10.69 -3.37 4.96
CA ALA A 38 -10.83 -1.94 5.26
C ALA A 38 -10.44 -1.59 6.70
N LYS A 39 -10.75 -2.47 7.67
CA LYS A 39 -10.42 -2.31 9.10
C LYS A 39 -8.95 -2.03 9.39
N ALA A 40 -8.07 -2.51 8.51
CA ALA A 40 -6.63 -2.37 8.69
C ALA A 40 -6.11 -0.99 8.25
N PHE A 41 -6.96 -0.16 7.64
CA PHE A 41 -6.59 1.14 7.06
C PHE A 41 -7.51 2.28 7.49
N VAL A 42 -8.83 2.05 7.57
CA VAL A 42 -9.82 3.11 7.80
C VAL A 42 -10.81 2.77 8.91
N GLU A 43 -11.34 3.81 9.55
CA GLU A 43 -12.44 3.73 10.50
C GLU A 43 -13.50 4.84 10.28
N PRO A 44 -14.77 4.58 10.59
CA PRO A 44 -15.33 3.25 10.88
C PRO A 44 -15.43 2.40 9.61
N VAL A 45 -15.37 1.07 9.75
CA VAL A 45 -15.67 0.17 8.64
C VAL A 45 -17.16 0.23 8.33
N GLN A 46 -17.50 0.42 7.07
CA GLN A 46 -18.88 0.54 6.62
C GLN A 46 -19.41 -0.80 6.10
N ASN A 47 -20.69 -1.07 6.35
CA ASN A 47 -21.36 -2.25 5.83
C ASN A 47 -21.36 -2.23 4.29
N GLY A 48 -20.84 -3.29 3.66
CA GLY A 48 -20.63 -3.35 2.21
C GLY A 48 -19.34 -2.70 1.71
N HIS A 49 -18.47 -2.25 2.61
CA HIS A 49 -17.11 -1.78 2.33
C HIS A 49 -16.09 -2.36 3.31
N GLU A 50 -16.24 -3.63 3.65
CA GLU A 50 -15.32 -4.36 4.53
C GLU A 50 -13.97 -4.62 3.85
N TYR A 51 -13.92 -4.50 2.52
CA TYR A 51 -12.74 -4.63 1.69
C TYR A 51 -12.60 -3.41 0.78
N MET A 52 -11.37 -2.91 0.63
CA MET A 52 -11.04 -1.82 -0.27
C MET A 52 -10.20 -2.32 -1.43
N ASN A 53 -10.50 -1.79 -2.63
CA ASN A 53 -9.65 -1.94 -3.80
C ASN A 53 -8.53 -0.88 -3.72
N MET A 54 -7.30 -1.33 -3.90
CA MET A 54 -6.09 -0.51 -3.93
C MET A 54 -5.33 -0.83 -5.22
N PRO A 55 -5.67 -0.19 -6.35
CA PRO A 55 -4.73 -0.13 -7.46
C PRO A 55 -3.47 0.59 -6.98
N THR A 56 -2.30 0.36 -7.57
CA THR A 56 -1.08 1.07 -7.14
C THR A 56 -0.45 1.84 -8.29
N PHE A 57 -0.07 3.08 -8.02
CA PHE A 57 0.56 3.97 -9.00
C PHE A 57 1.97 4.38 -8.58
N ALA A 58 2.83 4.52 -9.58
CA ALA A 58 4.17 5.09 -9.48
C ALA A 58 4.32 6.25 -10.46
N PHE A 59 5.37 7.04 -10.33
CA PHE A 59 5.57 8.22 -11.17
C PHE A 59 6.98 8.26 -11.75
N LEU A 60 7.07 8.39 -13.07
CA LEU A 60 8.32 8.71 -13.76
C LEU A 60 8.46 10.23 -13.82
N ILE A 61 9.58 10.75 -13.33
CA ILE A 61 9.84 12.19 -13.18
C ILE A 61 11.09 12.55 -13.96
N GLU A 62 10.97 13.47 -14.92
CA GLU A 62 12.05 13.91 -15.78
C GLU A 62 12.32 15.41 -15.59
N ASN A 63 13.48 15.76 -15.05
CA ASN A 63 14.01 17.11 -15.12
C ASN A 63 14.88 17.25 -16.38
N LYS A 64 14.28 17.71 -17.47
CA LYS A 64 14.95 17.86 -18.78
C LYS A 64 16.11 18.85 -18.76
N LYS A 65 16.06 19.87 -17.89
CA LYS A 65 17.11 20.88 -17.76
C LYS A 65 18.37 20.32 -17.12
N LEU A 66 18.20 19.48 -16.09
CA LEU A 66 19.30 18.83 -15.38
C LEU A 66 19.71 17.48 -16.02
N GLY A 67 18.91 16.97 -16.96
CA GLY A 67 19.12 15.65 -17.56
C GLY A 67 18.95 14.53 -16.53
N LYS A 68 18.01 14.69 -15.60
CA LYS A 68 17.72 13.74 -14.51
C LYS A 68 16.40 13.04 -14.71
N THR A 69 16.39 11.72 -14.54
CA THR A 69 15.21 10.86 -14.64
C THR A 69 15.13 9.99 -13.39
N ILE A 70 14.06 10.15 -12.61
CA ILE A 70 13.85 9.38 -11.38
C ILE A 70 12.49 8.71 -11.38
N MET A 71 12.37 7.63 -10.60
CA MET A 71 11.10 7.02 -10.24
C MET A 71 10.69 7.45 -8.83
N PHE A 72 9.41 7.71 -8.63
CA PHE A 72 8.79 7.79 -7.31
C PHE A 72 7.89 6.56 -7.14
N ASP A 73 8.31 5.65 -6.25
CA ASP A 73 7.81 4.28 -6.06
C ASP A 73 7.93 3.37 -7.30
N LEU A 74 7.71 2.07 -7.08
CA LEU A 74 7.81 1.02 -8.10
C LEU A 74 6.69 -0.03 -8.05
N GLY A 75 5.65 0.18 -7.23
CA GLY A 75 4.63 -0.85 -7.01
C GLY A 75 5.19 -2.06 -6.25
N CYS A 76 4.56 -3.23 -6.43
CA CYS A 76 5.05 -4.49 -5.88
C CYS A 76 5.89 -5.26 -6.92
N ARG A 77 6.82 -6.10 -6.44
CA ARG A 77 7.46 -7.10 -7.29
C ARG A 77 6.46 -8.16 -7.75
N LYS A 78 6.46 -8.48 -9.04
CA LYS A 78 5.61 -9.49 -9.67
C LYS A 78 5.74 -10.88 -9.04
N ASP A 79 6.93 -11.24 -8.60
CA ASP A 79 7.25 -12.46 -7.89
C ASP A 79 7.20 -12.25 -6.37
N TRP A 80 6.10 -11.70 -5.85
CA TRP A 80 5.91 -11.33 -4.44
C TRP A 80 6.21 -12.45 -3.42
N TRP A 81 6.22 -13.72 -3.85
CA TRP A 81 6.68 -14.84 -3.02
C TRP A 81 8.19 -14.84 -2.73
N ASN A 82 8.96 -13.99 -3.40
CA ASN A 82 10.40 -13.79 -3.18
C ASN A 82 10.71 -12.55 -2.32
N HIS A 83 9.70 -11.94 -1.68
CA HIS A 83 9.94 -10.99 -0.59
C HIS A 83 10.65 -11.65 0.60
N SER A 84 11.09 -10.83 1.57
CA SER A 84 11.59 -11.36 2.83
C SER A 84 10.52 -12.22 3.52
N PRO A 85 10.88 -13.17 4.40
CA PRO A 85 9.91 -14.07 5.02
C PRO A 85 8.77 -13.35 5.73
N GLY A 86 9.06 -12.23 6.39
CA GLY A 86 8.04 -11.40 7.06
C GLY A 86 7.07 -10.76 6.06
N SER A 87 7.59 -10.12 5.01
CA SER A 87 6.78 -9.49 3.96
C SER A 87 5.95 -10.51 3.18
N TYR A 88 6.54 -11.66 2.82
CA TYR A 88 5.80 -12.78 2.20
C TYR A 88 4.67 -13.29 3.10
N ALA A 89 4.95 -13.50 4.40
CA ALA A 89 3.93 -13.95 5.35
C ALA A 89 2.80 -12.92 5.52
N SER A 90 3.14 -11.62 5.52
CA SER A 90 2.16 -10.53 5.57
C SER A 90 1.23 -10.57 4.37
N VAL A 91 1.78 -10.70 3.14
CA VAL A 91 0.96 -10.84 1.92
C VAL A 91 0.10 -12.11 1.99
N LYS A 92 0.73 -13.26 2.24
CA LYS A 92 0.05 -14.56 2.22
C LYS A 92 -1.13 -14.66 3.20
N ASN A 93 -0.98 -14.08 4.38
CA ASN A 93 -1.96 -14.23 5.46
C ASN A 93 -2.91 -13.04 5.61
N GLY A 94 -2.48 -11.84 5.19
CA GLY A 94 -3.18 -10.59 5.43
C GLY A 94 -3.91 -10.02 4.21
N ILE A 95 -3.55 -10.45 3.00
CA ILE A 95 -4.04 -9.85 1.75
C ILE A 95 -5.02 -10.81 1.04
N PRO A 96 -6.32 -10.47 0.96
CA PRO A 96 -7.32 -11.26 0.25
C PRO A 96 -7.09 -11.41 -1.25
N GLY A 97 -6.60 -10.36 -1.92
CA GLY A 97 -6.42 -10.33 -3.36
C GLY A 97 -5.17 -9.57 -3.75
N LEU A 98 -4.34 -10.14 -4.60
CA LEU A 98 -3.15 -9.51 -5.15
C LEU A 98 -2.90 -10.03 -6.55
N ASN A 99 -2.86 -9.13 -7.53
CA ASN A 99 -2.48 -9.46 -8.89
C ASN A 99 -1.44 -8.46 -9.38
N ILE A 100 -0.30 -8.96 -9.88
CA ILE A 100 0.81 -8.14 -10.38
C ILE A 100 1.30 -8.72 -11.71
N PRO A 101 0.63 -8.43 -12.83
CA PRO A 101 1.01 -8.97 -14.13
C PRO A 101 2.42 -8.57 -14.60
N LYS A 102 2.92 -7.39 -14.20
CA LYS A 102 4.19 -6.82 -14.65
C LYS A 102 4.94 -6.10 -13.54
N ASN A 103 6.27 -6.15 -13.59
CA ASN A 103 7.14 -5.23 -12.85
C ASN A 103 7.18 -3.87 -13.55
N VAL A 104 7.45 -2.79 -12.81
CA VAL A 104 7.58 -1.44 -13.39
C VAL A 104 8.69 -1.35 -14.44
N ASN A 105 9.79 -2.10 -14.30
CA ASN A 105 10.84 -2.08 -15.33
C ASN A 105 10.37 -2.68 -16.67
N GLU A 106 9.46 -3.66 -16.67
CA GLU A 106 8.82 -4.19 -17.88
C GLU A 106 7.94 -3.10 -18.51
N ILE A 107 7.16 -2.38 -17.70
CA ILE A 107 6.28 -1.30 -18.15
C ILE A 107 7.08 -0.16 -18.78
N LEU A 108 8.17 0.27 -18.14
CA LEU A 108 9.09 1.29 -18.67
C LEU A 108 9.63 0.91 -20.05
N ARG A 109 10.15 -0.32 -20.19
CA ARG A 109 10.71 -0.81 -21.46
C ARG A 109 9.67 -0.89 -22.57
N GLU A 110 8.48 -1.37 -22.26
CA GLU A 110 7.36 -1.40 -23.22
C GLU A 110 6.93 0.00 -23.66
N GLY A 111 7.05 0.98 -22.77
CA GLY A 111 6.82 2.40 -23.07
C GLY A 111 7.99 3.11 -23.75
N GLY A 112 9.08 2.40 -24.08
CA GLY A 112 10.24 2.95 -24.78
C GLY A 112 11.26 3.66 -23.88
N VAL A 113 11.13 3.55 -22.55
CA VAL A 113 12.11 4.06 -21.59
C VAL A 113 13.14 2.96 -21.28
N ASP A 114 14.41 3.30 -21.46
CA ASP A 114 15.53 2.46 -21.03
C ASP A 114 15.65 2.55 -19.50
N ASP A 115 15.23 1.50 -18.79
CA ASP A 115 15.27 1.42 -17.33
C ASP A 115 16.68 1.56 -16.76
N LYS A 116 17.72 1.39 -17.59
CA LYS A 116 19.12 1.63 -17.20
C LYS A 116 19.49 3.10 -17.11
N LYS A 117 18.64 4.01 -17.60
CA LYS A 117 18.83 5.47 -17.54
C LYS A 117 18.13 6.13 -16.36
N ILE A 118 17.48 5.35 -15.50
CA ILE A 118 16.92 5.86 -14.26
C ILE A 118 18.07 6.19 -13.31
N ASP A 119 18.25 7.49 -13.03
CA ASP A 119 19.27 8.01 -12.12
C ASP A 119 19.01 7.57 -10.68
N ALA A 120 17.74 7.57 -10.25
CA ALA A 120 17.37 7.22 -8.89
C ALA A 120 15.94 6.71 -8.77
N VAL A 121 15.68 5.96 -7.70
CA VAL A 121 14.34 5.62 -7.21
C VAL A 121 14.16 6.29 -5.86
N VAL A 122 13.03 6.95 -5.68
CA VAL A 122 12.56 7.45 -4.38
C VAL A 122 11.51 6.48 -3.88
N TRP A 123 11.76 5.83 -2.74
CA TRP A 123 10.73 5.09 -2.03
C TRP A 123 9.99 6.05 -1.11
N SER A 124 8.69 6.20 -1.34
CA SER A 124 7.80 6.90 -0.40
C SER A 124 7.91 6.27 0.99
N HIS A 125 8.01 4.94 1.05
CA HIS A 125 8.36 4.17 2.24
C HIS A 125 8.68 2.71 1.86
N TRP A 126 8.92 1.86 2.86
CA TRP A 126 9.51 0.53 2.71
C TRP A 126 8.50 -0.62 2.52
N HIS A 127 7.19 -0.36 2.48
CA HIS A 127 6.22 -1.44 2.29
C HIS A 127 6.35 -2.08 0.89
N TRP A 128 6.03 -3.36 0.85
CA TRP A 128 6.30 -4.28 -0.26
C TRP A 128 5.60 -3.92 -1.57
N ASP A 129 4.56 -3.09 -1.52
CA ASP A 129 3.80 -2.57 -2.64
C ASP A 129 4.29 -1.21 -3.17
N HIS A 130 5.40 -0.69 -2.63
CA HIS A 130 6.04 0.54 -3.10
C HIS A 130 7.48 0.31 -3.59
N THR A 131 8.14 -0.73 -3.10
CA THR A 131 9.57 -0.95 -3.30
C THR A 131 9.93 -1.63 -4.62
N GLY A 132 9.00 -2.36 -5.24
CA GLY A 132 9.22 -3.12 -6.47
C GLY A 132 10.31 -4.17 -6.35
N ASP A 133 11.00 -4.44 -7.47
CA ASP A 133 12.22 -5.25 -7.51
C ASP A 133 13.41 -4.39 -7.95
N LEU A 134 14.12 -3.81 -6.99
CA LEU A 134 15.27 -2.93 -7.25
C LEU A 134 16.45 -3.66 -7.89
N SER A 135 16.51 -4.99 -7.79
CA SER A 135 17.59 -5.79 -8.39
C SER A 135 17.58 -5.74 -9.92
N LEU A 136 16.44 -5.39 -10.53
CA LEU A 136 16.27 -5.25 -11.98
C LEU A 136 16.81 -3.93 -12.54
N PHE A 137 17.08 -2.94 -11.66
CA PHE A 137 17.71 -1.68 -12.03
C PHE A 137 19.24 -1.78 -11.85
N PRO A 138 20.04 -1.02 -12.61
CA PRO A 138 21.49 -1.00 -12.43
C PRO A 138 21.91 -0.60 -11.02
N HIS A 139 23.11 -1.04 -10.61
CA HIS A 139 23.68 -0.62 -9.33
C HIS A 139 24.06 0.88 -9.29
N SER A 140 24.05 1.55 -10.44
CA SER A 140 24.22 3.00 -10.55
C SER A 140 22.93 3.80 -10.30
N THR A 141 21.79 3.12 -10.14
CA THR A 141 20.53 3.78 -9.77
C THR A 141 20.53 4.00 -8.26
N ASP A 142 20.56 5.26 -7.85
CA ASP A 142 20.54 5.64 -6.44
C ASP A 142 19.17 5.34 -5.80
N LEU A 143 19.15 5.10 -4.50
CA LEU A 143 17.93 4.91 -3.72
C LEU A 143 17.78 6.05 -2.70
N TYR A 144 16.68 6.80 -2.78
CA TYR A 144 16.30 7.79 -1.78
C TYR A 144 15.19 7.24 -0.89
N VAL A 145 15.38 7.42 0.42
CA VAL A 145 14.47 6.95 1.48
C VAL A 145 14.27 8.05 2.52
N GLY A 146 13.18 8.00 3.28
CA GLY A 146 12.93 8.97 4.33
C GLY A 146 13.68 8.69 5.66
N PRO A 147 13.55 9.60 6.63
CA PRO A 147 14.30 9.59 7.88
C PRO A 147 14.16 8.31 8.69
N GLY A 148 15.27 7.81 9.23
CA GLY A 148 15.31 6.62 10.07
C GLY A 148 15.29 5.29 9.30
N PHE A 149 15.21 5.30 7.96
CA PHE A 149 15.23 4.08 7.17
C PHE A 149 16.51 3.27 7.38
N LYS A 150 17.68 3.92 7.28
CA LYS A 150 18.98 3.23 7.35
C LYS A 150 19.19 2.56 8.70
N GLU A 151 18.76 3.22 9.78
CA GLU A 151 18.86 2.68 11.13
C GLU A 151 17.99 1.43 11.33
N ASN A 152 16.79 1.41 10.73
CA ASN A 152 15.79 0.36 10.97
C ASN A 152 15.84 -0.79 9.96
N PHE A 153 16.33 -0.53 8.74
CA PHE A 153 16.17 -1.46 7.61
C PHE A 153 17.48 -1.82 6.90
N MET A 154 18.64 -1.36 7.42
CA MET A 154 19.95 -1.75 6.90
C MET A 154 20.84 -2.33 8.02
N PRO A 155 21.37 -3.56 7.86
CA PRO A 155 21.20 -4.44 6.71
C PRO A 155 19.80 -5.07 6.66
N GLY A 156 19.46 -5.61 5.50
CA GLY A 156 18.17 -6.16 5.11
C GLY A 156 18.21 -7.68 5.15
N TYR A 157 17.16 -8.33 4.65
CA TYR A 157 17.15 -9.79 4.54
C TYR A 157 18.04 -10.26 3.37
N PRO A 158 18.90 -11.28 3.54
CA PRO A 158 18.94 -12.24 4.64
C PRO A 158 19.93 -11.94 5.77
N THR A 159 20.67 -10.83 5.74
CA THR A 159 21.61 -10.47 6.82
C THR A 159 20.89 -10.19 8.14
N ASN A 160 19.84 -9.37 8.10
CA ASN A 160 18.88 -9.21 9.17
C ASN A 160 17.64 -10.08 8.89
N LYS A 161 17.41 -11.10 9.72
CA LYS A 161 16.36 -12.11 9.49
C LYS A 161 14.94 -11.58 9.61
N ASP A 162 14.75 -10.51 10.37
CA ASP A 162 13.45 -9.92 10.65
C ASP A 162 13.16 -8.70 9.77
N CYS A 163 14.10 -8.33 8.89
CA CYS A 163 13.95 -7.15 8.05
C CYS A 163 12.90 -7.37 6.94
N PRO A 164 11.95 -6.43 6.74
CA PRO A 164 10.94 -6.53 5.70
C PRO A 164 11.49 -6.26 4.28
N VAL A 165 12.64 -5.58 4.17
CA VAL A 165 13.32 -5.27 2.89
C VAL A 165 14.51 -6.20 2.67
N LEU A 166 15.01 -6.24 1.42
CA LEU A 166 16.08 -7.16 1.01
C LEU A 166 17.44 -6.45 0.96
N ASP A 167 18.51 -7.18 1.29
CA ASP A 167 19.89 -6.72 1.08
C ASP A 167 20.14 -6.35 -0.39
N GLU A 168 19.51 -7.08 -1.31
CA GLU A 168 19.67 -6.88 -2.76
C GLU A 168 19.11 -5.52 -3.23
N ASP A 169 18.17 -4.92 -2.48
CA ASP A 169 17.58 -3.63 -2.83
C ASP A 169 18.64 -2.52 -2.82
N PHE A 170 19.56 -2.55 -1.85
CA PHE A 170 20.61 -1.53 -1.69
C PHE A 170 22.03 -2.01 -2.02
N LYS A 171 22.21 -3.28 -2.39
CA LYS A 171 23.53 -3.85 -2.69
C LYS A 171 24.22 -3.14 -3.86
N GLY A 172 25.38 -2.57 -3.57
CA GLY A 172 26.20 -1.89 -4.58
C GLY A 172 25.63 -0.57 -5.08
N ARG A 173 24.54 -0.07 -4.50
CA ARG A 173 23.90 1.22 -4.80
C ARG A 173 24.20 2.26 -3.72
N ALA A 174 24.14 3.54 -4.09
CA ALA A 174 24.15 4.60 -3.09
C ALA A 174 22.73 4.73 -2.51
N VAL A 175 22.62 4.62 -1.18
CA VAL A 175 21.38 4.87 -0.45
C VAL A 175 21.49 6.24 0.22
N HIS A 176 20.54 7.12 -0.05
CA HIS A 176 20.45 8.47 0.49
C HIS A 176 19.24 8.55 1.42
N GLU A 177 19.48 8.86 2.69
CA GLU A 177 18.41 9.14 3.63
C GLU A 177 18.17 10.65 3.62
N VAL A 178 16.95 11.06 3.26
CA VAL A 178 16.60 12.47 3.15
C VAL A 178 16.55 13.10 4.54
N SER A 179 17.27 14.21 4.72
CA SER A 179 17.25 15.00 5.95
C SER A 179 16.36 16.24 5.78
N PHE A 180 15.68 16.60 6.87
CA PHE A 180 14.84 17.78 7.00
C PHE A 180 15.37 18.73 8.09
N ASP A 181 16.70 18.83 8.21
CA ASP A 181 17.37 19.65 9.23
C ASP A 181 17.19 21.18 9.03
N THR A 182 16.60 21.60 7.90
CA THR A 182 16.24 23.00 7.68
C THR A 182 14.89 23.33 8.30
N ASN A 183 14.61 24.62 8.49
CA ASN A 183 13.27 25.07 8.91
C ASN A 183 12.30 25.19 7.72
N ASP A 184 12.68 24.70 6.53
CA ASP A 184 11.89 24.84 5.31
C ASP A 184 10.68 23.93 5.36
N LYS A 185 9.52 24.51 5.01
CA LYS A 185 8.25 23.82 5.00
C LYS A 185 7.44 24.25 3.79
N ILE A 186 6.74 23.28 3.21
CA ILE A 186 5.66 23.54 2.27
C ILE A 186 4.37 23.10 2.95
N GLY A 187 3.42 24.03 3.07
CA GLY A 187 2.25 23.87 3.91
C GLY A 187 2.65 23.59 5.35
N ALA A 188 2.29 22.41 5.85
CA ALA A 188 2.59 21.95 7.20
C ALA A 188 3.68 20.87 7.27
N PHE A 189 4.29 20.50 6.13
CA PHE A 189 5.31 19.46 6.05
C PHE A 189 6.71 20.06 5.91
N PRO A 190 7.70 19.58 6.67
CA PRO A 190 9.12 19.79 6.35
C PRO A 190 9.40 19.39 4.90
N SER A 191 10.24 20.17 4.22
CA SER A 191 10.48 20.01 2.79
C SER A 191 11.97 19.98 2.45
N HIS A 192 12.34 19.14 1.50
CA HIS A 192 13.68 19.06 0.93
C HIS A 192 13.59 19.20 -0.60
N ASP A 193 14.33 20.14 -1.19
CA ASP A 193 14.40 20.31 -2.65
C ASP A 193 15.43 19.34 -3.23
N LEU A 194 14.96 18.25 -3.84
CA LEU A 194 15.81 17.13 -4.26
C LEU A 194 16.78 17.51 -5.38
N PHE A 195 16.33 18.38 -6.29
CA PHE A 195 17.14 18.84 -7.42
C PHE A 195 17.84 20.18 -7.15
N GLY A 196 17.45 20.89 -6.09
CA GLY A 196 18.00 22.18 -5.71
C GLY A 196 17.63 23.34 -6.63
N ASP A 197 16.70 23.11 -7.57
CA ASP A 197 16.20 24.11 -8.52
C ASP A 197 14.72 24.44 -8.29
N GLY A 198 14.06 23.83 -7.32
CA GLY A 198 12.67 24.04 -6.95
C GLY A 198 11.65 23.32 -7.85
N SER A 199 12.11 22.36 -8.67
CA SER A 199 11.25 21.59 -9.58
C SER A 199 10.65 20.33 -8.94
N PHE A 200 11.30 19.75 -7.92
CA PHE A 200 10.79 18.58 -7.22
C PHE A 200 11.19 18.59 -5.74
N TYR A 201 10.19 18.59 -4.86
CA TYR A 201 10.39 18.54 -3.42
C TYR A 201 10.01 17.18 -2.84
N ILE A 202 10.75 16.72 -1.86
CA ILE A 202 10.36 15.64 -0.94
C ILE A 202 9.80 16.30 0.32
N LEU A 203 8.71 15.74 0.85
CA LEU A 203 8.02 16.20 2.06
C LEU A 203 8.06 15.11 3.13
N ASP A 204 8.38 15.48 4.36
CA ASP A 204 8.32 14.57 5.52
C ASP A 204 6.87 14.38 5.97
N VAL A 205 6.35 13.16 5.84
CA VAL A 205 4.93 12.84 6.07
C VAL A 205 4.83 11.65 7.05
N PRO A 206 5.11 11.87 8.34
CA PRO A 206 5.19 10.77 9.30
C PRO A 206 3.81 10.17 9.60
N GLY A 207 3.83 8.93 10.10
CA GLY A 207 2.67 8.26 10.69
C GLY A 207 2.41 6.87 10.11
N HIS A 208 2.33 6.76 8.79
CA HIS A 208 2.09 5.48 8.11
C HIS A 208 3.23 4.50 8.33
N ALA A 209 4.43 4.89 7.93
CA ALA A 209 5.63 4.07 8.05
C ALA A 209 6.80 4.90 8.57
N ILE A 210 7.80 4.22 9.13
CA ILE A 210 9.10 4.85 9.44
C ILE A 210 9.68 5.43 8.15
N GLY A 211 9.98 6.73 8.16
CA GLY A 211 10.53 7.44 7.02
C GLY A 211 9.53 7.62 5.86
N HIS A 212 8.22 7.66 6.12
CA HIS A 212 7.25 7.96 5.06
C HIS A 212 7.43 9.39 4.53
N ILE A 213 7.55 9.50 3.21
CA ILE A 213 7.73 10.75 2.49
C ILE A 213 6.75 10.85 1.31
N SER A 214 6.37 12.08 0.98
CA SER A 214 5.61 12.40 -0.24
C SER A 214 6.44 13.24 -1.20
N GLY A 215 6.10 13.22 -2.49
CA GLY A 215 6.69 14.10 -3.50
C GLY A 215 5.79 15.30 -3.82
N LEU A 216 6.38 16.43 -4.18
CA LEU A 216 5.68 17.58 -4.76
C LEU A 216 6.41 18.04 -6.01
N ALA A 217 5.84 17.70 -7.17
CA ALA A 217 6.41 17.98 -8.47
C ALA A 217 5.84 19.26 -9.06
N ARG A 218 6.72 20.21 -9.42
CA ARG A 218 6.35 21.42 -10.14
C ARG A 218 6.18 21.11 -11.62
N THR A 219 4.94 21.18 -12.10
CA THR A 219 4.57 20.83 -13.48
C THR A 219 4.54 22.02 -14.44
N THR A 220 4.28 23.22 -13.91
CA THR A 220 4.42 24.53 -14.57
C THR A 220 4.95 25.53 -13.55
N SER A 221 5.18 26.81 -13.91
CA SER A 221 5.57 27.85 -12.94
C SER A 221 4.67 27.88 -11.70
N ASP A 222 3.37 27.61 -11.89
CA ASP A 222 2.33 27.81 -10.89
C ASP A 222 1.61 26.53 -10.46
N THR A 223 1.74 25.40 -11.17
CA THR A 223 0.99 24.17 -10.87
C THR A 223 1.85 23.02 -10.41
N PHE A 224 1.30 22.21 -9.51
CA PHE A 224 2.01 21.10 -8.87
C PHE A 224 1.18 19.83 -8.85
N VAL A 225 1.88 18.70 -8.77
CA VAL A 225 1.29 17.39 -8.48
C VAL A 225 1.88 16.89 -7.16
N PHE A 226 1.02 16.56 -6.21
CA PHE A 226 1.40 15.96 -4.93
C PHE A 226 1.33 14.44 -5.06
N LEU A 227 2.47 13.77 -4.89
CA LEU A 227 2.65 12.32 -4.98
C LEU A 227 2.63 11.76 -3.55
N GLY A 228 1.47 11.27 -3.12
CA GLY A 228 1.22 11.06 -1.70
C GLY A 228 1.80 9.80 -1.09
N GLY A 229 2.21 8.82 -1.90
CA GLY A 229 2.39 7.45 -1.39
C GLY A 229 1.18 7.05 -0.54
N ASP A 230 1.47 6.48 0.63
CA ASP A 230 0.48 6.08 1.63
C ASP A 230 0.20 7.10 2.74
N ILE A 231 0.28 8.40 2.44
CA ILE A 231 -0.27 9.41 3.36
C ILE A 231 -1.73 9.08 3.73
N CYS A 232 -2.48 8.51 2.78
CA CYS A 232 -3.73 7.80 2.97
C CYS A 232 -3.96 6.83 1.79
N HIS A 233 -4.90 5.90 1.97
CA HIS A 233 -5.14 4.83 0.99
C HIS A 233 -6.49 4.95 0.26
N PHE A 234 -7.29 5.97 0.58
CA PHE A 234 -8.62 6.14 0.02
C PHE A 234 -8.99 7.63 -0.08
N GLY A 235 -9.58 8.03 -1.21
CA GLY A 235 -9.99 9.43 -1.44
C GLY A 235 -10.94 9.97 -0.37
N GLY A 236 -11.81 9.11 0.15
CA GLY A 236 -12.73 9.43 1.25
C GLY A 236 -12.05 9.62 2.62
N SER A 237 -10.74 9.40 2.76
CA SER A 237 -10.00 9.66 4.01
C SER A 237 -9.64 11.14 4.19
N TYR A 238 -9.65 11.93 3.12
CA TYR A 238 -9.34 13.37 3.17
C TYR A 238 -10.35 14.22 2.40
N ARG A 239 -11.46 13.63 1.93
CA ARG A 239 -12.54 14.32 1.23
C ARG A 239 -13.91 13.83 1.70
N PRO A 240 -14.92 14.71 1.77
CA PRO A 240 -14.84 16.17 1.61
C PRO A 240 -14.24 16.88 2.83
N THR A 241 -14.00 18.18 2.68
CA THR A 241 -13.51 19.04 3.77
C THR A 241 -14.22 20.38 3.77
N VAL A 242 -14.01 21.19 4.81
CA VAL A 242 -14.50 22.58 4.82
C VAL A 242 -13.84 23.47 3.76
N TYR A 243 -12.63 23.10 3.29
CA TYR A 243 -11.88 23.82 2.25
C TYR A 243 -12.22 23.33 0.84
N ALA A 244 -12.73 22.10 0.72
CA ALA A 244 -13.16 21.48 -0.53
C ALA A 244 -14.47 20.69 -0.28
N PRO A 245 -15.60 21.39 -0.10
CA PRO A 245 -16.87 20.75 0.23
C PRO A 245 -17.43 19.97 -0.95
N MET A 246 -18.12 18.86 -0.66
CA MET A 246 -18.83 18.10 -1.68
C MET A 246 -20.01 18.92 -2.22
N PRO A 247 -20.21 18.98 -3.55
CA PRO A 247 -21.36 19.67 -4.13
C PRO A 247 -22.67 18.93 -3.83
N GLY A 248 -23.81 19.63 -3.80
CA GLY A 248 -25.12 19.01 -3.56
C GLY A 248 -25.53 18.00 -4.64
N THR A 249 -24.92 18.12 -5.82
CA THR A 249 -25.01 17.16 -6.93
C THR A 249 -23.61 16.96 -7.48
N ILE A 250 -23.18 15.70 -7.60
CA ILE A 250 -21.86 15.36 -8.12
C ILE A 250 -21.77 15.81 -9.60
N PRO A 251 -20.72 16.54 -10.00
CA PRO A 251 -20.60 17.04 -11.36
C PRO A 251 -20.59 15.90 -12.37
N SER A 252 -21.30 16.06 -13.49
CA SER A 252 -21.36 15.06 -14.57
C SER A 252 -20.01 14.77 -15.25
N SER A 253 -19.02 15.64 -15.04
CA SER A 253 -17.64 15.44 -15.48
C SER A 253 -16.89 14.38 -14.67
N VAL A 254 -17.36 14.07 -13.46
CA VAL A 254 -16.85 12.96 -12.65
C VAL A 254 -17.34 11.64 -13.25
N PRO A 255 -16.44 10.71 -13.61
CA PRO A 255 -16.81 9.43 -14.20
C PRO A 255 -17.37 8.49 -13.12
N LEU A 256 -18.66 8.64 -12.82
CA LEU A 256 -19.41 7.76 -11.93
C LEU A 256 -19.89 6.50 -12.66
N ASP A 257 -19.89 5.38 -11.93
CA ASP A 257 -20.34 4.08 -12.43
C ASP A 257 -21.84 4.10 -12.72
N ARG A 258 -22.27 3.31 -13.72
CA ARG A 258 -23.69 3.25 -14.17
C ARG A 258 -24.69 2.84 -13.09
N ARG A 259 -24.22 2.25 -11.99
CA ARG A 259 -25.05 1.90 -10.82
C ARG A 259 -25.54 3.14 -10.07
N LEU A 260 -24.85 4.27 -10.22
CA LEU A 260 -25.17 5.53 -9.58
C LEU A 260 -26.09 6.37 -10.48
N PRO A 261 -27.04 7.14 -9.92
CA PRO A 261 -27.93 7.98 -10.70
C PRO A 261 -27.17 9.11 -11.41
N SER A 262 -27.71 9.59 -12.53
CA SER A 262 -27.18 10.76 -13.25
C SER A 262 -28.32 11.74 -13.54
N PRO A 263 -28.30 12.98 -12.98
CA PRO A 263 -27.31 13.51 -12.03
C PRO A 263 -27.31 12.76 -10.67
N CYS A 264 -26.14 12.66 -10.02
CA CYS A 264 -26.00 11.97 -8.74
C CYS A 264 -26.09 12.96 -7.57
N PRO A 265 -27.15 12.95 -6.73
CA PRO A 265 -27.21 13.80 -5.55
C PRO A 265 -26.23 13.31 -4.47
N CYS A 266 -25.55 14.20 -3.76
CA CYS A 266 -24.61 13.79 -2.71
C CYS A 266 -25.30 12.98 -1.58
N SER A 267 -26.59 13.25 -1.34
CA SER A 267 -27.40 12.54 -0.34
C SER A 267 -27.49 11.03 -0.59
N PHE A 268 -27.16 10.57 -1.80
CA PHE A 268 -27.08 9.16 -2.14
C PHE A 268 -26.01 8.41 -1.32
N PHE A 269 -25.00 9.14 -0.81
CA PHE A 269 -23.91 8.59 0.01
C PHE A 269 -24.09 8.83 1.50
N ALA A 270 -25.23 9.40 1.94
CA ALA A 270 -25.44 9.75 3.34
C ALA A 270 -25.42 8.53 4.28
N GLY A 271 -25.91 7.38 3.83
CA GLY A 271 -25.84 6.12 4.59
C GLY A 271 -24.44 5.53 4.72
N SER A 272 -23.50 6.04 3.92
CA SER A 272 -22.11 5.62 3.84
C SER A 272 -21.20 6.67 4.50
N HIS A 273 -21.75 7.54 5.36
CA HIS A 273 -20.98 8.57 6.06
C HIS A 273 -21.16 8.41 7.56
N HIS A 274 -20.05 8.45 8.32
CA HIS A 274 -20.11 8.29 9.78
C HIS A 274 -20.72 9.50 10.50
N ASP A 275 -20.74 10.65 9.82
CA ASP A 275 -21.37 11.90 10.26
C ASP A 275 -22.27 12.49 9.15
N PRO A 276 -23.49 11.98 8.95
CA PRO A 276 -24.33 12.39 7.83
C PRO A 276 -24.74 13.87 7.87
N GLU A 277 -24.71 14.52 9.04
CA GLU A 277 -25.00 15.95 9.18
C GLU A 277 -23.94 16.83 8.51
N ASN A 278 -22.68 16.37 8.52
CA ASN A 278 -21.54 17.04 7.89
C ASN A 278 -21.05 16.34 6.61
N LEU A 279 -21.88 15.51 5.98
CA LEU A 279 -21.59 14.74 4.77
C LEU A 279 -20.81 15.48 3.67
N ARG A 280 -21.01 16.79 3.56
CA ARG A 280 -20.42 17.62 2.50
C ARG A 280 -19.16 18.37 2.94
N THR A 281 -18.73 18.24 4.20
CA THR A 281 -17.66 19.05 4.80
C THR A 281 -16.72 18.27 5.72
N SER A 282 -16.97 16.98 5.97
CA SER A 282 -16.08 16.08 6.69
C SER A 282 -15.79 14.82 5.86
N ALA A 283 -14.62 14.23 6.07
CA ALA A 283 -14.19 13.06 5.32
C ALA A 283 -15.03 11.83 5.67
N PHE A 284 -15.16 10.89 4.73
CA PHE A 284 -15.90 9.65 4.92
C PHE A 284 -15.24 8.71 5.95
N TYR A 285 -13.92 8.76 6.05
CA TYR A 285 -13.11 7.89 6.88
C TYR A 285 -12.04 8.65 7.64
N ASN A 286 -11.67 8.12 8.80
CA ASN A 286 -10.43 8.43 9.51
C ASN A 286 -9.44 7.26 9.34
N VAL A 287 -8.18 7.53 9.64
CA VAL A 287 -7.15 6.51 9.86
C VAL A 287 -7.57 5.60 11.01
N THR A 288 -7.55 4.28 10.78
CA THR A 288 -7.89 3.30 11.81
C THR A 288 -7.00 3.45 13.05
N GLN A 289 -7.59 3.39 14.23
CA GLN A 289 -6.87 3.31 15.50
C GLN A 289 -6.80 1.87 16.05
N GLU A 290 -7.33 0.90 15.30
CA GLU A 290 -7.35 -0.51 15.69
C GLU A 290 -5.94 -1.12 15.76
N PRO A 291 -5.65 -1.96 16.78
CA PRO A 291 -4.40 -2.71 16.83
C PRO A 291 -4.22 -3.59 15.59
N GLY A 292 -3.01 -3.57 15.02
CA GLY A 292 -2.69 -4.33 13.80
C GLY A 292 -3.13 -3.67 12.49
N GLY A 293 -3.52 -2.38 12.53
CA GLY A 293 -3.59 -1.55 11.32
C GLY A 293 -2.22 -1.34 10.68
N TRP A 294 -2.22 -0.88 9.43
CA TRP A 294 -1.00 -0.66 8.62
C TRP A 294 -0.27 0.65 8.92
N TYR A 295 -0.47 1.23 10.10
CA TYR A 295 0.16 2.48 10.53
C TYR A 295 1.09 2.24 11.71
N VAL A 296 2.33 2.71 11.61
CA VAL A 296 3.31 2.69 12.71
C VAL A 296 2.90 3.64 13.84
N ASP A 297 2.35 4.80 13.51
CA ASP A 297 1.79 5.79 14.44
C ASP A 297 0.47 6.35 13.87
N PRO A 298 -0.67 5.67 14.11
CA PRO A 298 -1.96 6.08 13.58
C PRO A 298 -2.41 7.50 13.98
N PRO A 299 -2.23 7.97 15.23
CA PRO A 299 -2.52 9.35 15.59
C PRO A 299 -1.71 10.39 14.80
N THR A 300 -0.43 10.12 14.52
CA THR A 300 0.39 11.00 13.68
C THR A 300 -0.03 10.91 12.22
N ALA A 301 -0.36 9.73 11.71
CA ALA A 301 -0.87 9.55 10.35
C ALA A 301 -2.17 10.36 10.13
N GLN A 302 -3.12 10.32 11.07
CA GLN A 302 -4.35 11.12 10.99
C GLN A 302 -4.04 12.63 10.90
N LYS A 303 -3.02 13.12 11.63
CA LYS A 303 -2.58 14.52 11.52
C LYS A 303 -1.97 14.82 10.15
N SER A 304 -1.22 13.89 9.57
CA SER A 304 -0.67 14.01 8.22
C SER A 304 -1.78 14.05 7.17
N VAL A 305 -2.78 13.18 7.25
CA VAL A 305 -3.99 13.25 6.41
C VAL A 305 -4.69 14.60 6.57
N LYS A 306 -4.83 15.11 7.80
CA LYS A 306 -5.46 16.42 8.02
C LYS A 306 -4.70 17.57 7.36
N ARG A 307 -3.37 17.47 7.28
CA ARG A 307 -2.51 18.46 6.60
C ARG A 307 -2.62 18.37 5.07
N LEU A 308 -2.87 17.17 4.53
CA LEU A 308 -3.12 16.96 3.09
C LEU A 308 -4.32 17.75 2.58
N GLU A 309 -5.35 17.94 3.42
CA GLU A 309 -6.56 18.68 3.04
C GLU A 309 -6.27 20.09 2.49
N VAL A 310 -5.20 20.74 2.97
CA VAL A 310 -4.80 22.08 2.50
C VAL A 310 -4.24 22.00 1.08
N PHE A 311 -3.46 20.95 0.77
CA PHE A 311 -2.95 20.72 -0.58
C PHE A 311 -4.09 20.32 -1.52
N ASP A 312 -5.01 19.47 -1.06
CA ASP A 312 -6.16 19.07 -1.87
C ASP A 312 -7.11 20.24 -2.19
N ALA A 313 -7.22 21.21 -1.29
CA ALA A 313 -8.03 22.40 -1.52
C ALA A 313 -7.41 23.42 -2.49
N ASP A 314 -6.08 23.44 -2.62
CA ASP A 314 -5.38 24.44 -3.42
C ASP A 314 -5.61 24.22 -4.93
N GLU A 315 -6.18 25.21 -5.63
CA GLU A 315 -6.51 25.10 -7.07
C GLU A 315 -5.29 24.84 -7.99
N ASN A 316 -4.07 25.01 -7.47
CA ASN A 316 -2.82 24.80 -8.19
C ASN A 316 -2.11 23.50 -7.81
N VAL A 317 -2.70 22.66 -6.97
CA VAL A 317 -2.13 21.36 -6.59
C VAL A 317 -3.09 20.23 -6.96
N PHE A 318 -2.60 19.25 -7.70
CA PHE A 318 -3.32 18.01 -7.96
C PHE A 318 -2.78 16.87 -7.11
N VAL A 319 -3.60 16.40 -6.16
CA VAL A 319 -3.24 15.31 -5.24
C VAL A 319 -3.45 13.96 -5.91
N CYS A 320 -2.39 13.17 -5.97
CA CYS A 320 -2.37 11.79 -6.44
C CYS A 320 -1.77 10.91 -5.34
N VAL A 321 -2.62 10.18 -4.60
CA VAL A 321 -2.16 9.15 -3.65
C VAL A 321 -2.00 7.81 -4.36
N ALA A 322 -1.17 6.91 -3.82
CA ALA A 322 -0.77 5.68 -4.52
C ALA A 322 -1.95 4.80 -4.92
N HIS A 323 -3.04 4.82 -4.13
CA HIS A 323 -4.17 3.92 -4.28
C HIS A 323 -5.51 4.55 -4.71
N ASP A 324 -5.50 5.76 -5.28
CA ASP A 324 -6.74 6.43 -5.69
C ASP A 324 -7.28 5.93 -7.04
N GLY A 325 -8.13 4.90 -7.00
CA GLY A 325 -8.83 4.39 -8.18
C GLY A 325 -9.64 5.44 -8.96
N GLY A 326 -9.91 6.63 -8.38
CA GLY A 326 -10.51 7.77 -9.08
C GLY A 326 -9.64 8.34 -10.20
N LEU A 327 -8.34 8.06 -10.21
CA LEU A 327 -7.41 8.50 -11.27
C LEU A 327 -7.55 7.68 -12.56
N ILE A 328 -7.89 6.38 -12.47
CA ILE A 328 -7.99 5.41 -13.58
C ILE A 328 -8.72 5.97 -14.81
N PRO A 329 -9.94 6.50 -14.69
CA PRO A 329 -10.70 7.00 -15.83
C PRO A 329 -10.37 8.45 -16.27
N VAL A 330 -9.41 9.11 -15.61
CA VAL A 330 -9.19 10.56 -15.76
C VAL A 330 -7.84 10.88 -16.41
N VAL A 331 -6.75 10.28 -15.92
CA VAL A 331 -5.40 10.64 -16.34
C VAL A 331 -4.97 9.89 -17.60
N ASP A 332 -4.07 10.51 -18.37
CA ASP A 332 -3.37 9.82 -19.46
C ASP A 332 -2.23 9.01 -18.86
N TRP A 333 -2.27 7.70 -19.06
CA TRP A 333 -1.29 6.76 -18.53
C TRP A 333 -0.03 6.73 -19.39
N PHE A 334 1.13 6.60 -18.74
CA PHE A 334 2.38 6.26 -19.43
C PHE A 334 2.18 5.00 -20.31
N PRO A 335 2.73 4.96 -21.54
CA PRO A 335 3.61 5.96 -22.20
C PRO A 335 2.86 7.02 -23.01
N ASN A 336 1.54 7.10 -22.92
CA ASN A 336 0.72 7.87 -23.86
C ASN A 336 0.53 9.34 -23.48
N GLY A 337 1.03 9.77 -22.32
CA GLY A 337 0.93 11.15 -21.87
C GLY A 337 1.58 11.40 -20.52
N THR A 338 1.53 12.68 -20.13
CA THR A 338 2.08 13.20 -18.88
C THR A 338 0.97 13.91 -18.11
N ILE A 339 1.16 14.08 -16.80
CA ILE A 339 0.19 14.75 -15.92
C ILE A 339 0.33 16.28 -15.92
N ASN A 340 1.35 16.85 -16.58
CA ASN A 340 1.66 18.28 -16.51
C ASN A 340 0.50 19.23 -16.87
N ASP A 341 -0.35 18.86 -17.83
CA ASP A 341 -1.51 19.64 -18.27
C ASP A 341 -2.80 19.38 -17.46
N TRP A 342 -2.70 18.74 -16.30
CA TRP A 342 -3.86 18.32 -15.48
C TRP A 342 -4.86 19.45 -15.24
N LYS A 343 -4.38 20.68 -14.96
CA LYS A 343 -5.24 21.83 -14.65
C LYS A 343 -6.04 22.27 -15.88
N LYS A 344 -5.37 22.36 -17.03
CA LYS A 344 -6.01 22.67 -18.31
C LYS A 344 -7.03 21.59 -18.73
N LYS A 345 -6.76 20.33 -18.41
CA LYS A 345 -7.63 19.20 -18.72
C LYS A 345 -8.75 18.99 -17.67
N GLY A 346 -8.79 19.79 -16.61
CA GLY A 346 -9.78 19.70 -15.52
C GLY A 346 -9.72 18.37 -14.78
N TRP A 347 -8.55 17.75 -14.70
CA TRP A 347 -8.41 16.40 -14.14
C TRP A 347 -8.67 16.37 -12.64
N LYS A 348 -8.27 17.42 -11.91
CA LYS A 348 -8.55 17.56 -10.48
C LYS A 348 -10.05 17.45 -10.21
N GLU A 349 -10.86 18.24 -10.91
CA GLU A 349 -12.31 18.28 -10.72
C GLU A 349 -12.98 16.97 -11.16
N ARG A 350 -12.44 16.32 -12.19
CA ARG A 350 -12.97 15.05 -12.72
C ARG A 350 -12.67 13.86 -11.82
N SER A 351 -11.54 13.82 -11.11
CA SER A 351 -11.18 12.70 -10.22
C SER A 351 -11.56 12.93 -8.75
N GLN A 352 -11.79 14.18 -8.32
CA GLN A 352 -12.01 14.57 -6.92
C GLN A 352 -13.00 13.67 -6.17
N TRP A 353 -14.09 13.28 -6.84
CA TRP A 353 -15.18 12.48 -6.27
C TRP A 353 -15.22 11.04 -6.83
N GLY A 354 -14.17 10.58 -7.49
CA GLY A 354 -14.10 9.25 -8.10
C GLY A 354 -14.18 8.10 -7.09
N PHE A 355 -13.71 8.32 -5.86
CA PHE A 355 -13.78 7.34 -4.76
C PHE A 355 -15.21 6.94 -4.38
N LEU A 356 -16.21 7.77 -4.72
CA LEU A 356 -17.62 7.46 -4.47
C LEU A 356 -18.07 6.17 -5.18
N ASN A 357 -17.38 5.78 -6.26
CA ASN A 357 -17.65 4.53 -6.95
C ASN A 357 -17.30 3.29 -6.12
N GLU A 358 -16.38 3.40 -5.16
CA GLU A 358 -16.01 2.31 -4.25
C GLU A 358 -16.96 2.22 -3.04
N LEU A 359 -17.69 3.30 -2.73
CA LEU A 359 -18.58 3.31 -1.57
C LEU A 359 -19.84 2.45 -1.77
N PRO A 360 -20.29 1.75 -0.72
CA PRO A 360 -21.55 1.04 -0.74
C PRO A 360 -22.69 2.06 -0.82
N VAL A 361 -23.81 1.67 -1.43
CA VAL A 361 -25.05 2.46 -1.40
C VAL A 361 -26.24 1.54 -1.23
N ASP A 362 -27.19 1.92 -0.37
CA ASP A 362 -28.39 1.13 -0.05
C ASP A 362 -28.09 -0.32 0.36
N GLY A 363 -26.98 -0.51 1.07
CA GLY A 363 -26.50 -1.82 1.54
C GLY A 363 -25.91 -2.72 0.45
N GLN A 364 -25.79 -2.23 -0.79
CA GLN A 364 -25.05 -2.92 -1.86
C GLN A 364 -23.59 -2.45 -1.87
N PRO A 365 -22.63 -3.37 -2.06
CA PRO A 365 -21.22 -3.00 -2.12
C PRO A 365 -20.92 -2.08 -3.31
N GLY A 366 -19.77 -1.42 -3.26
CA GLY A 366 -19.26 -0.59 -4.36
C GLY A 366 -18.79 -1.41 -5.55
N ARG A 367 -17.59 -1.12 -6.04
CA ARG A 367 -16.99 -1.89 -7.14
C ARG A 367 -16.61 -3.31 -6.69
N PRO A 368 -16.65 -4.28 -7.62
CA PRO A 368 -16.14 -5.61 -7.35
C PRO A 368 -14.63 -5.56 -7.08
N TRP A 369 -14.12 -6.64 -6.51
CA TRP A 369 -12.69 -6.82 -6.27
C TRP A 369 -11.87 -6.70 -7.55
N ILE A 370 -10.79 -5.91 -7.51
CA ILE A 370 -9.86 -5.76 -8.64
C ILE A 370 -8.89 -6.95 -8.80
N ALA A 371 -8.72 -7.74 -7.73
CA ALA A 371 -7.94 -8.99 -7.76
C ALA A 371 -8.80 -10.17 -7.26
N PRO A 372 -8.86 -11.29 -8.00
CA PRO A 372 -9.74 -12.43 -7.66
C PRO A 372 -9.23 -13.30 -6.50
N GLY A 373 -8.05 -13.01 -5.97
CA GLY A 373 -7.33 -13.78 -4.96
C GLY A 373 -5.82 -13.47 -5.05
N LEU A 374 -4.98 -14.17 -4.29
CA LEU A 374 -3.53 -14.08 -4.48
C LEU A 374 -3.13 -14.79 -5.78
N VAL A 375 -2.60 -14.03 -6.73
CA VAL A 375 -2.15 -14.55 -8.03
C VAL A 375 -0.65 -14.86 -7.95
N LYS A 376 -0.30 -16.12 -8.18
CA LYS A 376 1.08 -16.59 -8.33
C LYS A 376 1.25 -17.17 -9.72
N GLU A 377 2.23 -16.68 -10.46
CA GLU A 377 2.53 -17.15 -11.83
C GLU A 377 1.30 -17.15 -12.77
N GLY A 378 0.46 -16.11 -12.66
CA GLY A 378 -0.74 -15.95 -13.49
C GLY A 378 -1.94 -16.85 -13.10
N LYS A 379 -1.85 -17.57 -11.98
CA LYS A 379 -2.96 -18.40 -11.45
C LYS A 379 -3.33 -17.95 -10.05
N VAL A 380 -4.63 -17.98 -9.74
CA VAL A 380 -5.11 -17.76 -8.38
C VAL A 380 -4.69 -18.96 -7.53
N MET A 381 -4.00 -18.69 -6.42
CA MET A 381 -3.56 -19.73 -5.48
C MET A 381 -4.76 -20.48 -4.89
N SER A 382 -4.63 -21.80 -4.79
CA SER A 382 -5.64 -22.67 -4.19
C SER A 382 -5.66 -22.53 -2.66
N LYS A 383 -6.76 -22.98 -2.03
CA LYS A 383 -6.85 -23.01 -0.56
C LYS A 383 -5.75 -23.88 0.05
N GLU A 384 -5.35 -24.94 -0.62
CA GLU A 384 -4.26 -25.81 -0.20
C GLU A 384 -2.92 -25.07 -0.22
N GLU A 385 -2.60 -24.34 -1.30
CA GLU A 385 -1.36 -23.55 -1.42
C GLU A 385 -1.28 -22.44 -0.36
N LEU A 386 -2.41 -21.83 -0.01
CA LEU A 386 -2.52 -20.86 1.07
C LEU A 386 -2.31 -21.49 2.45
N ARG A 387 -2.68 -22.76 2.64
CA ARG A 387 -2.52 -23.51 3.90
C ARG A 387 -1.12 -24.08 4.11
N VAL A 388 -0.33 -24.24 3.06
CA VAL A 388 1.06 -24.70 3.20
C VAL A 388 1.84 -23.67 4.01
N VAL A 389 2.23 -24.03 5.24
CA VAL A 389 3.24 -23.27 5.98
C VAL A 389 4.58 -23.57 5.32
N ASP A 390 5.20 -22.56 4.70
CA ASP A 390 6.55 -22.71 4.17
C ASP A 390 7.52 -22.92 5.35
N LEU A 391 7.86 -24.18 5.62
CA LEU A 391 8.81 -24.58 6.68
C LEU A 391 10.28 -24.31 6.29
N ASN A 392 10.54 -23.48 5.27
CA ASN A 392 11.90 -23.02 4.91
C ASN A 392 12.45 -21.95 5.89
N VAL A 393 12.17 -22.13 7.18
CA VAL A 393 12.91 -21.46 8.25
C VAL A 393 14.12 -22.37 8.54
N PRO A 394 15.37 -21.89 8.43
CA PRO A 394 16.52 -22.71 8.75
C PRO A 394 16.40 -23.21 10.20
N PHE A 395 16.42 -24.53 10.37
CA PHE A 395 16.48 -25.14 11.68
C PHE A 395 17.78 -24.71 12.37
N VAL A 396 17.66 -24.17 13.59
CA VAL A 396 18.82 -23.94 14.46
C VAL A 396 18.97 -25.19 15.33
N GLU A 397 20.02 -25.97 15.07
CA GLU A 397 20.44 -27.04 15.97
C GLU A 397 20.90 -26.38 17.28
N THR A 398 20.19 -26.62 18.38
CA THR A 398 20.67 -26.24 19.71
C THR A 398 21.39 -27.43 20.35
N SER A 399 22.35 -27.14 21.23
CA SER A 399 23.24 -28.14 21.84
C SER A 399 22.55 -29.19 22.71
N ASP A 400 21.26 -29.03 22.99
CA ASP A 400 20.42 -29.99 23.72
C ASP A 400 19.34 -30.54 22.78
N SER A 401 19.71 -31.46 21.88
CA SER A 401 18.83 -32.35 21.08
C SER A 401 17.37 -31.89 20.86
N SER A 402 17.15 -30.64 20.48
CA SER A 402 15.83 -30.04 20.28
C SER A 402 15.88 -29.04 19.14
N LEU A 403 14.85 -29.09 18.29
CA LEU A 403 14.68 -28.24 17.12
C LEU A 403 13.61 -27.20 17.45
N ARG A 404 13.93 -25.92 17.24
CA ARG A 404 13.03 -24.80 17.49
C ARG A 404 12.77 -24.07 16.19
N LEU A 405 11.50 -23.88 15.84
CA LEU A 405 11.12 -22.95 14.78
C LEU A 405 10.93 -21.56 15.38
N SER A 406 11.23 -20.51 14.61
CA SER A 406 11.19 -19.11 15.04
C SER A 406 9.80 -18.62 15.47
N ASN A 407 8.73 -19.36 15.15
CA ASN A 407 7.35 -18.97 15.41
C ASN A 407 6.75 -19.61 16.68
N GLY A 408 7.56 -20.05 17.64
CA GLY A 408 7.07 -20.53 18.94
C GLY A 408 6.65 -22.01 18.99
N PHE A 409 7.00 -22.82 17.98
CA PHE A 409 6.82 -24.27 18.00
C PHE A 409 8.06 -24.96 18.60
N TYR A 410 7.84 -25.88 19.54
CA TYR A 410 8.89 -26.71 20.14
C TYR A 410 8.79 -28.14 19.61
N PHE A 411 9.88 -28.68 19.06
CA PHE A 411 10.04 -30.11 18.85
C PHE A 411 10.94 -30.67 19.96
N LEU A 412 10.39 -31.56 20.78
CA LEU A 412 11.20 -32.34 21.72
C LEU A 412 11.66 -33.60 20.98
N PHE A 413 12.97 -33.75 20.78
CA PHE A 413 13.53 -35.00 20.30
C PHE A 413 13.95 -35.82 21.52
N VAL A 414 13.20 -36.89 21.83
CA VAL A 414 13.61 -37.86 22.84
C VAL A 414 14.30 -39.00 22.08
N PRO A 415 15.58 -39.31 22.33
CA PRO A 415 16.21 -40.44 21.69
C PRO A 415 15.52 -41.71 22.16
N GLU A 416 15.15 -42.55 21.20
CA GLU A 416 14.44 -43.82 21.34
C GLU A 416 12.92 -43.66 21.59
N GLN A 417 12.21 -43.72 20.44
CA GLN A 417 10.84 -44.23 20.22
C GLN A 417 9.65 -43.28 20.12
N TRP A 418 9.71 -41.96 20.36
CA TRP A 418 8.48 -41.14 20.28
C TRP A 418 8.69 -39.70 19.78
N LEU A 419 7.89 -39.27 18.79
CA LEU A 419 7.83 -37.89 18.30
C LEU A 419 6.47 -37.26 18.67
N TRP A 420 6.49 -36.19 19.47
CA TRP A 420 5.29 -35.42 19.83
C TRP A 420 5.36 -34.02 19.22
N ILE A 421 4.29 -33.58 18.56
CA ILE A 421 4.17 -32.21 18.01
C ILE A 421 3.26 -31.39 18.93
N PHE A 422 3.77 -30.26 19.42
CA PHE A 422 2.99 -29.31 20.21
C PHE A 422 2.37 -28.23 19.31
N VAL A 423 1.04 -28.20 19.24
CA VAL A 423 0.28 -27.09 18.64
C VAL A 423 -0.72 -26.60 19.68
N ALA A 424 -0.70 -25.29 19.97
CA ALA A 424 -1.60 -24.55 20.87
C ALA A 424 -2.73 -25.40 21.50
N ASN A 425 -2.45 -25.96 22.69
CA ASN A 425 -3.37 -26.66 23.58
C ASN A 425 -4.03 -27.97 23.07
N SER A 426 -3.41 -28.74 22.17
CA SER A 426 -3.86 -30.11 21.86
C SER A 426 -2.70 -31.06 21.53
N PHE A 427 -2.82 -32.33 21.96
CA PHE A 427 -1.86 -33.38 21.63
C PHE A 427 -2.26 -34.09 20.34
N ILE A 428 -1.33 -34.19 19.38
CA ILE A 428 -1.52 -35.02 18.17
C ILE A 428 -0.47 -36.12 18.19
N TYR A 429 -0.92 -37.37 18.27
CA TYR A 429 -0.08 -38.57 18.19
C TYR A 429 0.21 -38.89 16.72
N CYS A 430 1.48 -38.89 16.32
CA CYS A 430 1.93 -39.48 15.07
C CYS A 430 2.64 -40.79 15.44
N GLY A 431 2.10 -41.92 14.99
CA GLY A 431 2.58 -43.25 15.38
C GLY A 431 4.02 -43.59 14.96
N GLU A 432 4.46 -44.78 15.35
CA GLU A 432 5.81 -45.30 15.11
C GLU A 432 6.15 -45.36 13.61
N THR A 433 7.22 -44.69 13.18
CA THR A 433 7.81 -44.91 11.84
C THR A 433 9.34 -44.89 11.93
N ASP A 434 9.96 -45.92 11.33
CA ASP A 434 11.42 -46.12 11.28
C ASP A 434 12.13 -45.33 10.17
N SER A 435 11.51 -44.28 9.61
CA SER A 435 12.15 -43.46 8.57
C SER A 435 11.52 -42.07 8.47
N ALA A 436 12.34 -41.03 8.54
CA ALA A 436 11.95 -39.63 8.48
C ALA A 436 11.33 -39.25 7.13
N VAL A 437 10.00 -39.34 6.99
CA VAL A 437 9.20 -38.60 6.00
C VAL A 437 7.87 -38.22 6.63
N LEU A 438 7.71 -36.96 7.03
CA LEU A 438 6.46 -36.45 7.59
C LEU A 438 5.64 -35.76 6.49
N TRP A 439 4.52 -36.36 6.09
CA TRP A 439 3.48 -35.69 5.29
C TRP A 439 2.41 -35.15 6.23
N LEU A 440 2.35 -33.83 6.42
CA LEU A 440 1.28 -33.17 7.16
C LEU A 440 0.17 -32.75 6.20
N ALA A 441 -0.88 -33.56 6.10
CA ALA A 441 -2.17 -33.15 5.53
C ALA A 441 -3.02 -32.54 6.66
N VAL A 442 -3.14 -31.21 6.69
CA VAL A 442 -4.04 -30.53 7.62
C VAL A 442 -5.39 -30.32 6.93
N GLY A 443 -6.32 -31.24 7.19
CA GLY A 443 -7.72 -31.16 6.78
C GLY A 443 -8.63 -31.44 7.97
N PHE A 444 -9.21 -30.39 8.55
CA PHE A 444 -10.37 -30.56 9.43
C PHE A 444 -11.61 -30.84 8.56
N ASN A 445 -12.13 -32.05 8.66
CA ASN A 445 -13.55 -32.34 8.49
C ASN A 445 -13.91 -33.50 9.43
N ALA A 446 -14.67 -33.20 10.47
CA ALA A 446 -15.31 -34.19 11.31
C ALA A 446 -16.49 -34.76 10.54
N ASP A 447 -16.25 -35.83 9.76
CA ASP A 447 -17.22 -36.83 9.31
C ASP A 447 -16.53 -37.72 8.27
N MET A 448 -15.65 -38.63 8.73
CA MET A 448 -15.29 -39.88 8.06
C MET A 448 -14.46 -40.74 9.02
N CYS A 449 -15.14 -41.42 9.93
CA CYS A 449 -14.60 -42.60 10.60
C CYS A 449 -15.47 -43.79 10.19
N GLU A 450 -15.07 -44.50 9.14
CA GLU A 450 -15.48 -45.89 8.94
C GLU A 450 -14.23 -46.75 8.73
N ALA A 451 -14.07 -47.70 9.65
CA ALA A 451 -13.20 -48.89 9.61
C ALA A 451 -11.67 -48.61 9.54
N SER A 452 -10.80 -49.21 10.34
CA SER A 452 -10.84 -50.51 11.03
C SER A 452 -9.66 -50.60 12.00
N GLY A 453 -9.84 -51.22 13.17
CA GLY A 453 -8.73 -51.83 13.90
C GLY A 453 -8.47 -51.31 15.32
N ARG A 454 -9.13 -51.97 16.28
CA ARG A 454 -8.71 -52.23 17.68
C ARG A 454 -7.73 -51.25 18.34
N GLY A 455 -8.25 -50.46 19.27
CA GLY A 455 -7.50 -49.85 20.37
C GLY A 455 -8.50 -49.30 21.40
N GLU A 456 -8.46 -49.81 22.63
CA GLU A 456 -9.34 -49.38 23.71
C GLU A 456 -9.01 -47.94 24.16
N LEU A 457 -10.05 -47.16 24.46
CA LEU A 457 -9.96 -45.89 25.19
C LEU A 457 -9.61 -46.18 26.65
N VAL A 458 -8.42 -45.78 27.09
CA VAL A 458 -8.08 -45.70 28.53
C VAL A 458 -8.23 -44.24 28.98
N GLY A 459 -8.83 -44.07 30.15
CA GLY A 459 -9.46 -42.85 30.63
C GLY A 459 -8.56 -41.63 30.82
N SER A 460 -9.22 -40.47 30.79
CA SER A 460 -8.70 -39.18 31.17
C SER A 460 -8.46 -39.12 32.69
N GLU A 461 -7.24 -38.81 33.12
CA GLU A 461 -7.00 -38.12 34.38
C GLU A 461 -6.29 -36.79 34.09
N ALA A 462 -6.87 -35.73 34.65
CA ALA A 462 -6.44 -34.35 34.48
C ALA A 462 -5.23 -34.02 35.36
N TRP A 463 -4.28 -33.27 34.81
CA TRP A 463 -3.37 -32.38 35.53
C TRP A 463 -3.18 -31.09 34.74
#